data_AF-A0A382CS79-F1
#
_entry.id   AF-A0A382CS79-F1
#
_cell.length_a   1.000
_cell.length_b   1.000
_cell.length_c   1.000
_cell.angle_alpha   90.00
_cell.angle_beta   90.00
_cell.angle_gamma   90.00
#
_symmetry.space_group_name_H-M   'P 1'
#
loop_
_entity.id
_entity.type
_entity.pdbx_description
1 polymer ?
#
loop_
_entity_poly.entity_id
_entity_poly.type
_entity_poly.pdbx_seq_one_letter_code
_entity_poly.pdbx_strand_id
1 'polypeptide(L)'
;MNKLNKTQTLTKTLENLYKYKNLLNVDKIKKLGFDTFSRVIRNKSILNDFGKYFSNLFDLENVKESNLLVRKFLTCYIVVCFPDFVFNNEIKDIDDLQLKNLSNKISILFNNILNYTNDDEHKVNSDVKMQEFKIELDNFIIFFDRWKKKDVIKVLLPFANSYYELNDTLALVTKNQQEPVTDDIKIWKSEIEKQKNKILKHVKNIDGDDAVTFVKNYQPPKLIIDDKVYEQIERTMKKVYWDKLKEDIENDDFSMITPLLTDVRTMIFQLIPNRPDLREEFDSKIDLELVKQMITHKAMDVKTVYSIALTLIEYLKTLQAPIDDRDTQEWCDSITNLFYTENISYADILPAFFSGMFQRLEKIKQQLHDFYNPKDENISKNKITK
;
A
#
# COMPACT_ATOMS: atom_id res chain seq x y z
N MET A 1 32.30 23.69 -33.33
CA MET A 1 32.87 24.31 -32.10
C MET A 1 34.14 23.55 -31.74
N ASN A 2 35.30 24.20 -31.62
CA ASN A 2 36.58 23.53 -31.32
C ASN A 2 36.49 22.77 -29.97
N LYS A 3 37.01 21.53 -29.92
CA LYS A 3 37.01 20.68 -28.71
C LYS A 3 37.56 21.40 -27.46
N LEU A 4 38.59 22.24 -27.67
CA LEU A 4 39.20 23.09 -26.65
C LEU A 4 38.24 24.13 -26.05
N ASN A 5 37.39 24.77 -26.87
CA ASN A 5 36.41 25.76 -26.41
C ASN A 5 35.26 25.12 -25.63
N LYS A 6 34.87 23.88 -25.98
CA LYS A 6 33.81 23.14 -25.28
C LYS A 6 34.26 22.71 -23.88
N THR A 7 35.48 22.19 -23.75
CA THR A 7 36.05 21.81 -22.44
C THR A 7 36.18 23.02 -21.52
N GLN A 8 36.71 24.15 -21.99
CA GLN A 8 36.81 25.39 -21.20
C GLN A 8 35.43 25.91 -20.74
N THR A 9 34.43 25.83 -21.60
CA THR A 9 33.06 26.26 -21.28
C THR A 9 32.43 25.35 -20.23
N LEU A 10 32.63 24.03 -20.33
CA LEU A 10 32.14 23.05 -19.36
C LEU A 10 32.77 23.28 -17.98
N THR A 11 34.10 23.45 -17.91
CA THR A 11 34.83 23.74 -16.67
C THR A 11 34.29 25.00 -15.99
N LYS A 12 34.12 26.10 -16.74
CA LYS A 12 33.57 27.36 -16.20
C LYS A 12 32.15 27.19 -15.65
N THR A 13 31.31 26.40 -16.32
CA THR A 13 29.97 26.11 -15.81
C THR A 13 29.98 25.23 -14.57
N LEU A 14 30.92 24.29 -14.46
CA LEU A 14 31.09 23.43 -13.28
C LEU A 14 31.58 24.23 -12.07
N GLU A 15 32.54 25.14 -12.26
CA GLU A 15 33.01 26.05 -11.20
C GLU A 15 31.88 26.89 -10.62
N ASN A 16 30.96 27.38 -11.46
CA ASN A 16 29.77 28.11 -11.01
C ASN A 16 28.84 27.22 -10.15
N LEU A 17 28.84 25.89 -10.33
CA LEU A 17 28.07 24.98 -9.49
C LEU A 17 28.71 24.72 -8.12
N TYR A 18 29.99 25.04 -7.94
CA TYR A 18 30.68 24.82 -6.66
C TYR A 18 30.02 25.58 -5.49
N LYS A 19 29.38 26.73 -5.77
CA LYS A 19 28.59 27.48 -4.78
C LYS A 19 27.43 26.66 -4.19
N TYR A 20 26.99 25.60 -4.87
CA TYR A 20 25.96 24.66 -4.43
C TYR A 20 26.51 23.40 -3.78
N LYS A 21 27.83 23.27 -3.56
CA LYS A 21 28.44 22.08 -2.92
C LYS A 21 27.81 21.76 -1.56
N ASN A 22 27.49 22.78 -0.77
CA ASN A 22 26.81 22.60 0.51
C ASN A 22 25.34 22.19 0.36
N LEU A 23 24.71 22.56 -0.74
CA LEU A 23 23.31 22.23 -1.07
C LEU A 23 23.17 20.77 -1.55
N LEU A 24 24.24 20.18 -2.10
CA LEU A 24 24.28 18.80 -2.59
C LEU A 24 24.88 17.80 -1.58
N ASN A 25 25.24 18.27 -0.39
CA ASN A 25 25.72 17.41 0.68
C ASN A 25 24.54 16.70 1.36
N VAL A 26 24.55 15.37 1.36
CA VAL A 26 23.47 14.52 1.87
C VAL A 26 23.08 14.85 3.31
N ASP A 27 24.04 15.04 4.21
CA ASP A 27 23.77 15.34 5.63
C ASP A 27 23.12 16.72 5.80
N LYS A 28 23.56 17.70 5.01
CA LYS A 28 22.96 19.05 5.01
C LYS A 28 21.54 19.02 4.44
N ILE A 29 21.29 18.25 3.38
CA ILE A 29 19.95 18.08 2.80
C ILE A 29 19.00 17.46 3.83
N LYS A 30 19.43 16.38 4.51
CA LYS A 30 18.61 15.74 5.55
C LYS A 30 18.24 16.71 6.67
N LYS A 31 19.19 17.56 7.11
CA LYS A 31 18.94 18.61 8.11
C LYS A 31 17.99 19.72 7.64
N LEU A 32 17.99 20.03 6.34
CA LEU A 32 17.10 21.02 5.73
C LEU A 32 15.63 20.57 5.70
N GLY A 33 15.39 19.25 5.70
CA GLY A 33 14.06 18.65 5.62
C GLY A 33 13.48 18.60 4.20
N PHE A 34 12.53 17.69 4.01
CA PHE A 34 11.95 17.36 2.70
C PHE A 34 11.29 18.57 2.01
N ASP A 35 10.45 19.32 2.73
CA ASP A 35 9.72 20.46 2.16
C ASP A 35 10.65 21.56 1.66
N THR A 36 11.65 21.90 2.47
CA THR A 36 12.62 22.95 2.15
C THR A 36 13.43 22.55 0.93
N PHE A 37 13.95 21.31 0.90
CA PHE A 37 14.73 20.84 -0.25
C PHE A 37 13.86 20.67 -1.51
N SER A 38 12.60 20.27 -1.37
CA SER A 38 11.64 20.23 -2.47
C SER A 38 11.40 21.61 -3.10
N ARG A 39 11.45 22.70 -2.32
CA ARG A 39 11.40 24.08 -2.86
C ARG A 39 12.71 24.44 -3.55
N VAL A 40 13.85 24.04 -3.00
CA VAL A 40 15.18 24.25 -3.58
C VAL A 40 15.27 23.67 -5.00
N ILE A 41 14.86 22.41 -5.21
CA ILE A 41 14.94 21.77 -6.53
C ILE A 41 14.00 22.40 -7.58
N ARG A 42 13.05 23.24 -7.15
CA ARG A 42 12.13 24.01 -8.01
C ARG A 42 12.59 25.45 -8.23
N ASN A 43 13.65 25.89 -7.57
CA ASN A 43 14.16 27.26 -7.66
C ASN A 43 14.70 27.54 -9.08
N LYS A 44 14.17 28.57 -9.74
CA LYS A 44 14.53 28.92 -11.13
C LYS A 44 16.01 29.26 -11.31
N SER A 45 16.65 29.90 -10.33
CA SER A 45 18.08 30.24 -10.40
C SER A 45 18.94 28.99 -10.38
N ILE A 46 18.62 28.05 -9.48
CA ILE A 46 19.32 26.77 -9.36
C ILE A 46 19.12 25.96 -10.65
N LEU A 47 17.88 25.84 -11.13
CA LEU A 47 17.58 25.14 -12.38
C LEU A 47 18.34 25.71 -13.57
N ASN A 48 18.46 27.04 -13.67
CA ASN A 48 19.20 27.69 -14.74
C ASN A 48 20.72 27.45 -14.66
N ASP A 49 21.30 27.52 -13.46
CA ASP A 49 22.74 27.29 -13.29
C ASP A 49 23.12 25.84 -13.62
N PHE A 50 22.39 24.86 -13.09
CA PHE A 50 22.57 23.46 -13.45
C PHE A 50 22.23 23.21 -14.91
N GLY A 51 21.19 23.87 -15.44
CA GLY A 51 20.78 23.73 -16.83
C GLY A 51 21.88 24.14 -17.81
N LYS A 52 22.62 25.22 -17.55
CA LYS A 52 23.77 25.62 -18.37
C LYS A 52 24.85 24.54 -18.42
N TYR A 53 25.15 23.94 -17.27
CA TYR A 53 26.13 22.85 -17.18
C TYR A 53 25.64 21.61 -17.96
N PHE A 54 24.41 21.16 -17.71
CA PHE A 54 23.84 19.97 -18.35
C PHE A 54 23.63 20.15 -19.86
N SER A 55 23.24 21.35 -20.31
CA SER A 55 23.16 21.67 -21.74
C SER A 55 24.51 21.50 -22.44
N ASN A 56 25.62 21.91 -21.81
CA ASN A 56 26.95 21.71 -22.36
C ASN A 56 27.42 20.25 -22.31
N LEU A 57 27.04 19.51 -21.27
CA LEU A 57 27.42 18.12 -21.07
C LEU A 57 26.70 17.17 -22.04
N PHE A 58 25.42 17.45 -22.33
CA PHE A 58 24.54 16.63 -23.16
C PHE A 58 24.24 17.22 -24.54
N ASP A 59 24.84 18.36 -24.89
CA ASP A 59 24.60 19.06 -26.16
C ASP A 59 23.11 19.41 -26.37
N LEU A 60 22.44 19.87 -25.31
CA LEU A 60 21.02 20.23 -25.34
C LEU A 60 20.84 21.68 -25.78
N GLU A 61 20.16 21.87 -26.90
CA GLU A 61 19.84 23.20 -27.44
C GLU A 61 18.62 23.84 -26.75
N ASN A 62 17.75 23.02 -26.15
CA ASN A 62 16.49 23.45 -25.59
C ASN A 62 16.55 23.63 -24.07
N VAL A 63 16.29 24.86 -23.60
CA VAL A 63 16.23 25.21 -22.17
C VAL A 63 15.19 24.36 -21.42
N LYS A 64 14.08 23.98 -22.07
CA LYS A 64 13.03 23.17 -21.45
C LYS A 64 13.51 21.74 -21.17
N GLU A 65 14.22 21.13 -22.12
CA GLU A 65 14.80 19.80 -21.97
C GLU A 65 15.88 19.78 -20.90
N SER A 66 16.74 20.80 -20.90
CA SER A 66 17.77 20.98 -19.87
C SER A 66 17.15 21.11 -18.48
N ASN A 67 16.12 21.94 -18.30
CA ASN A 67 15.42 22.06 -17.02
C ASN A 67 14.74 20.75 -16.57
N LEU A 68 14.20 19.97 -17.51
CA LEU A 68 13.60 18.67 -17.19
C LEU A 68 14.66 17.68 -16.73
N LEU A 69 15.80 17.63 -17.43
CA LEU A 69 16.96 16.82 -17.08
C LEU A 69 17.47 17.18 -15.68
N VAL A 70 17.66 18.47 -15.40
CA VAL A 70 18.10 18.97 -14.09
C VAL A 70 17.14 18.53 -12.98
N ARG A 71 15.83 18.63 -13.20
CA ARG A 71 14.84 18.19 -12.21
C ARG A 71 14.96 16.70 -11.93
N LYS A 72 15.06 15.86 -12.98
CA LYS A 72 15.25 14.41 -12.81
C LYS A 72 16.53 14.11 -12.05
N PHE A 73 17.63 14.77 -12.42
CA PHE A 73 18.90 14.67 -11.73
C PHE A 73 18.76 15.05 -10.24
N LEU A 74 18.19 16.21 -9.93
CA LEU A 74 18.03 16.67 -8.53
C LEU A 74 17.08 15.77 -7.72
N THR A 75 16.13 15.08 -8.37
CA THR A 75 15.30 14.06 -7.71
C THR A 75 16.13 12.91 -7.16
N CYS A 76 17.32 12.59 -7.69
CA CYS A 76 18.17 11.55 -7.11
C CYS A 76 18.53 11.88 -5.65
N TYR A 77 18.76 13.16 -5.32
CA TYR A 77 19.02 13.60 -3.95
C TYR A 77 17.78 13.48 -3.05
N ILE A 78 16.57 13.62 -3.61
CA ILE A 78 15.33 13.34 -2.87
C ILE A 78 15.25 11.85 -2.54
N VAL A 79 15.47 10.97 -3.51
CA VAL A 79 15.45 9.51 -3.31
C VAL A 79 16.47 9.08 -2.24
N VAL A 80 17.67 9.66 -2.26
CA VAL A 80 18.74 9.35 -1.31
C VAL A 80 18.47 9.89 0.09
N CYS A 81 18.01 11.13 0.20
CA CYS A 81 17.87 11.80 1.50
C CYS A 81 16.52 11.54 2.18
N PHE A 82 15.48 11.28 1.39
CA PHE A 82 14.09 11.16 1.83
C PHE A 82 13.40 9.94 1.18
N PRO A 83 13.98 8.73 1.30
CA PRO A 83 13.42 7.53 0.67
C PRO A 83 11.98 7.25 1.13
N ASP A 84 11.67 7.56 2.39
CA ASP A 84 10.36 7.31 2.99
C ASP A 84 9.23 8.07 2.27
N PHE A 85 9.51 9.30 1.81
CA PHE A 85 8.57 10.11 1.04
C PHE A 85 8.41 9.64 -0.41
N VAL A 86 9.39 8.91 -0.95
CA VAL A 86 9.36 8.41 -2.32
C VAL A 86 8.71 7.04 -2.38
N PHE A 87 9.00 6.17 -1.41
CA PHE A 87 8.58 4.78 -1.40
C PHE A 87 7.39 4.51 -0.46
N ASN A 88 6.81 5.55 0.18
CA ASN A 88 5.77 5.42 1.20
C ASN A 88 6.22 4.52 2.37
N ASN A 89 7.36 4.86 2.97
CA ASN A 89 7.99 4.19 4.12
C ASN A 89 8.51 2.75 3.90
N GLU A 90 8.36 2.16 2.72
CA GLU A 90 8.86 0.79 2.46
C GLU A 90 9.31 0.61 1.00
N ILE A 91 10.43 -0.05 0.76
CA ILE A 91 10.86 -0.48 -0.57
C ILE A 91 10.05 -1.71 -0.94
N LYS A 92 9.14 -1.58 -1.92
CA LYS A 92 8.13 -2.60 -2.19
C LYS A 92 8.58 -3.65 -3.19
N ASP A 93 9.55 -3.30 -4.05
CA ASP A 93 10.02 -4.19 -5.10
C ASP A 93 11.47 -3.92 -5.56
N ILE A 94 11.93 -4.73 -6.52
CA ILE A 94 13.27 -4.65 -7.11
C ILE A 94 13.48 -3.32 -7.85
N ASP A 95 12.43 -2.75 -8.45
CA ASP A 95 12.54 -1.49 -9.19
C ASP A 95 12.78 -0.31 -8.23
N ASP A 96 12.13 -0.30 -7.06
CA ASP A 96 12.35 0.69 -6.00
C ASP A 96 13.80 0.64 -5.48
N LEU A 97 14.32 -0.57 -5.24
CA LEU A 97 15.70 -0.78 -4.81
C LEU A 97 16.70 -0.31 -5.88
N GLN A 98 16.42 -0.62 -7.15
CA GLN A 98 17.25 -0.20 -8.27
C GLN A 98 17.26 1.32 -8.43
N LEU A 99 16.10 2.00 -8.27
CA LEU A 99 16.04 3.45 -8.30
C LEU A 99 16.92 4.07 -7.21
N LYS A 100 16.85 3.54 -5.98
CA LYS A 100 17.64 4.01 -4.84
C LYS A 100 19.14 3.83 -5.10
N ASN A 101 19.56 2.68 -5.61
CA ASN A 101 20.96 2.38 -5.91
C ASN A 101 21.53 3.28 -7.02
N LEU A 102 20.79 3.48 -8.11
CA LEU A 102 21.18 4.40 -9.18
C LEU A 102 21.27 5.84 -8.66
N SER A 103 20.32 6.26 -7.83
CA SER A 103 20.32 7.60 -7.23
C SER A 103 21.55 7.82 -6.35
N ASN A 104 21.91 6.85 -5.51
CA ASN A 104 23.13 6.87 -4.71
C ASN A 104 24.37 7.00 -5.61
N LYS A 105 24.49 6.15 -6.64
CA LYS A 105 25.64 6.16 -7.55
C LYS A 105 25.83 7.51 -8.24
N ILE A 106 24.77 8.10 -8.78
CA ILE A 106 24.80 9.42 -9.41
C ILE A 106 25.21 10.51 -8.42
N SER A 107 24.64 10.51 -7.22
CA SER A 107 24.96 11.51 -6.21
C SER A 107 26.44 11.48 -5.81
N ILE A 108 27.03 10.29 -5.70
CA ILE A 108 28.45 10.10 -5.40
C ILE A 108 29.31 10.57 -6.58
N LEU A 109 29.02 10.10 -7.80
CA LEU A 109 29.77 10.49 -9.00
C LEU A 109 29.77 12.00 -9.21
N PHE A 110 28.61 12.65 -9.06
CA PHE A 110 28.52 14.09 -9.22
C PHE A 110 29.24 14.86 -8.11
N ASN A 111 29.11 14.43 -6.85
CA ASN A 111 29.85 15.05 -5.74
C ASN A 111 31.36 14.91 -5.92
N ASN A 112 31.84 13.78 -6.47
CA ASN A 112 33.24 13.62 -6.83
C ASN A 112 33.65 14.63 -7.90
N ILE A 113 32.88 14.76 -8.99
CA ILE A 113 33.11 15.76 -10.05
C ILE A 113 33.14 17.19 -9.48
N LEU A 114 32.22 17.53 -8.59
CA LEU A 114 32.13 18.85 -7.98
C LEU A 114 33.30 19.15 -7.02
N ASN A 115 33.89 18.12 -6.43
CA ASN A 115 35.06 18.24 -5.53
C ASN A 115 36.40 18.23 -6.28
N TYR A 116 36.42 17.92 -7.58
CA TYR A 116 37.61 18.09 -8.41
C TYR A 116 37.81 19.59 -8.72
N THR A 117 38.73 20.23 -8.00
CA THR A 117 39.16 21.60 -8.29
C THR A 117 40.69 21.68 -8.34
N ASN A 118 41.21 22.00 -9.53
CA ASN A 118 42.46 22.73 -9.82
C ASN A 118 43.85 22.13 -9.51
N ASP A 119 44.06 20.81 -9.57
CA ASP A 119 45.42 20.24 -9.73
C ASP A 119 45.62 19.68 -11.16
N ASP A 120 46.60 20.25 -11.87
CA ASP A 120 46.84 20.04 -13.32
C ASP A 120 47.29 18.61 -13.69
N GLU A 121 47.72 17.78 -12.73
CA GLU A 121 48.18 16.40 -12.96
C GLU A 121 47.06 15.38 -13.24
N HIS A 122 45.78 15.76 -13.13
CA HIS A 122 44.65 14.82 -13.19
C HIS A 122 43.62 15.05 -14.31
N LYS A 123 43.89 15.92 -15.29
CA LYS A 123 42.96 16.25 -16.39
C LYS A 123 42.46 15.03 -17.19
N VAL A 124 43.30 14.02 -17.43
CA VAL A 124 42.90 12.79 -18.17
C VAL A 124 41.95 11.90 -17.35
N ASN A 125 42.08 11.90 -16.02
CA ASN A 125 41.18 11.16 -15.11
C ASN A 125 39.81 11.87 -14.97
N SER A 126 39.76 13.18 -15.22
CA SER A 126 38.52 13.96 -15.16
C SER A 126 37.56 13.66 -16.33
N ASP A 127 38.08 13.43 -17.54
CA ASP A 127 37.26 13.12 -18.71
C ASP A 127 36.59 11.75 -18.58
N VAL A 128 37.31 10.73 -18.10
CA VAL A 128 36.77 9.38 -17.88
C VAL A 128 35.65 9.40 -16.85
N LYS A 129 35.85 10.10 -15.71
CA LYS A 129 34.82 10.25 -14.66
C LYS A 129 33.61 11.04 -15.12
N MET A 130 33.82 12.04 -15.98
CA MET A 130 32.73 12.80 -16.60
C MET A 130 31.90 11.92 -17.55
N GLN A 131 32.55 11.08 -18.35
CA GLN A 131 31.85 10.13 -19.22
C GLN A 131 31.10 9.06 -18.41
N GLU A 132 31.70 8.53 -17.35
CA GLU A 132 31.04 7.60 -16.43
C GLU A 132 29.78 8.23 -15.83
N PHE A 133 29.88 9.44 -15.28
CA PHE A 133 28.71 10.17 -14.77
C PHE A 133 27.63 10.36 -15.84
N LYS A 134 28.02 10.72 -17.07
CA LYS A 134 27.08 10.93 -18.18
C LYS A 134 26.29 9.65 -18.48
N ILE A 135 26.98 8.52 -18.63
CA ILE A 135 26.38 7.21 -18.92
C ILE A 135 25.43 6.79 -17.79
N GLU A 136 25.85 6.93 -16.54
CA GLU A 136 25.06 6.52 -15.39
C GLU A 136 23.83 7.42 -15.18
N LEU A 137 23.95 8.71 -15.49
CA LEU A 137 22.82 9.62 -15.46
C LEU A 137 21.79 9.29 -16.55
N ASP A 138 22.23 8.97 -17.77
CA ASP A 138 21.32 8.53 -18.84
C ASP A 138 20.58 7.24 -18.44
N ASN A 139 21.29 6.25 -17.90
CA ASN A 139 20.70 5.00 -17.40
C ASN A 139 19.64 5.27 -16.33
N PHE A 140 19.93 6.15 -15.39
CA PHE A 140 18.97 6.55 -14.37
C PHE A 140 17.76 7.26 -14.94
N ILE A 141 17.91 8.18 -15.90
CA ILE A 141 16.77 8.92 -16.47
C ILE A 141 15.82 7.96 -17.16
N ILE A 142 16.35 7.04 -17.97
CA ILE A 142 15.56 6.01 -18.64
C ILE A 142 14.83 5.14 -17.61
N PHE A 143 15.56 4.72 -16.57
CA PHE A 143 14.97 3.90 -15.51
C PHE A 143 13.90 4.66 -14.73
N PHE A 144 14.17 5.90 -14.32
CA PHE A 144 13.29 6.77 -13.56
C PHE A 144 11.98 7.05 -14.31
N ASP A 145 12.05 7.32 -15.62
CA ASP A 145 10.83 7.56 -16.41
C ASP A 145 9.94 6.31 -16.48
N ARG A 146 10.55 5.13 -16.61
CA ARG A 146 9.81 3.86 -16.59
C ARG A 146 9.24 3.58 -15.20
N TRP A 147 10.03 3.76 -14.14
CA TRP A 147 9.60 3.58 -12.76
C TRP A 147 8.45 4.52 -12.42
N LYS A 148 8.57 5.81 -12.77
CA LYS A 148 7.54 6.83 -12.52
C LYS A 148 6.22 6.46 -13.19
N LYS A 149 6.24 5.96 -14.43
CA LYS A 149 5.02 5.49 -15.10
C LYS A 149 4.34 4.34 -14.34
N LYS A 150 5.12 3.37 -13.86
CA LYS A 150 4.60 2.28 -13.03
C LYS A 150 4.03 2.79 -11.70
N ASP A 151 4.74 3.70 -11.05
CA ASP A 151 4.32 4.28 -9.77
C ASP A 151 3.00 5.06 -9.90
N VAL A 152 2.86 5.86 -10.96
CA VAL A 152 1.59 6.53 -11.28
C VAL A 152 0.46 5.51 -11.44
N ILE A 153 0.68 4.40 -12.16
CA ILE A 153 -0.33 3.33 -12.29
C ILE A 153 -0.69 2.75 -10.92
N LYS A 154 0.28 2.48 -10.04
CA LYS A 154 0.03 2.00 -8.67
C LYS A 154 -0.87 2.95 -7.90
N VAL A 155 -0.63 4.26 -8.00
CA VAL A 155 -1.46 5.30 -7.37
C VAL A 155 -2.85 5.38 -8.00
N LEU A 156 -2.98 5.17 -9.31
CA LEU A 156 -4.26 5.25 -10.03
C LEU A 156 -5.14 4.01 -9.85
N LEU A 157 -4.56 2.82 -9.60
CA LEU A 157 -5.28 1.55 -9.50
C LEU A 157 -6.44 1.56 -8.48
N PRO A 158 -6.29 2.05 -7.23
CA PRO A 158 -7.40 2.13 -6.28
C PRO A 158 -8.57 2.97 -6.79
N PHE A 159 -8.28 4.09 -7.46
CA PHE A 159 -9.30 4.94 -8.07
C PHE A 159 -9.98 4.26 -9.26
N ALA A 160 -9.21 3.53 -10.07
CA ALA A 160 -9.71 2.77 -11.20
C ALA A 160 -10.66 1.64 -10.76
N ASN A 161 -10.29 0.89 -9.72
CA ASN A 161 -11.14 -0.13 -9.11
C ASN A 161 -12.45 0.47 -8.56
N SER A 162 -12.35 1.52 -7.74
CA SER A 162 -13.53 2.18 -7.17
C SER A 162 -14.45 2.75 -8.25
N TYR A 163 -13.89 3.37 -9.31
CA TYR A 163 -14.67 3.86 -10.44
C TYR A 163 -15.38 2.72 -11.19
N TYR A 164 -14.71 1.59 -11.39
CA TYR A 164 -15.29 0.40 -12.00
C TYR A 164 -16.45 -0.17 -11.17
N GLU A 165 -16.26 -0.36 -9.86
CA GLU A 165 -17.29 -0.86 -8.94
C GLU A 165 -18.55 0.02 -8.92
N LEU A 166 -18.37 1.35 -8.95
CA LEU A 166 -19.49 2.30 -9.04
C LEU A 166 -20.26 2.16 -10.36
N ASN A 167 -19.58 1.89 -11.48
CA ASN A 167 -20.24 1.63 -12.76
C ASN A 167 -20.98 0.30 -12.77
N ASP A 168 -20.40 -0.75 -12.18
CA ASP A 168 -21.04 -2.06 -12.08
C ASP A 168 -22.30 -2.00 -11.19
N THR A 169 -22.19 -1.34 -10.04
CA THR A 169 -23.32 -1.06 -9.15
C THR A 169 -24.43 -0.28 -9.87
N LEU A 170 -24.08 0.75 -10.64
CA LEU A 170 -25.04 1.53 -11.43
C LEU A 170 -25.74 0.67 -12.49
N ALA A 171 -25.00 -0.25 -13.13
CA ALA A 171 -25.54 -1.18 -14.11
C ALA A 171 -26.50 -2.19 -13.47
N LEU A 172 -26.16 -2.75 -12.30
CA LEU A 172 -27.01 -3.65 -11.53
C LEU A 172 -28.31 -2.99 -11.09
N VAL A 173 -28.22 -1.78 -10.51
CA VAL A 173 -29.39 -1.00 -10.08
C VAL A 173 -30.29 -0.68 -11.27
N THR A 174 -29.72 -0.42 -12.46
CA THR A 174 -30.51 -0.14 -13.67
C THR A 174 -31.13 -1.40 -14.28
N LYS A 175 -30.46 -2.56 -14.18
CA LYS A 175 -30.96 -3.85 -14.70
C LYS A 175 -32.08 -4.44 -13.85
N ASN A 176 -32.06 -4.22 -12.53
CA ASN A 176 -33.07 -4.72 -11.60
C ASN A 176 -34.26 -3.75 -11.39
N GLN A 177 -34.38 -2.70 -12.22
CA GLN A 177 -35.52 -1.78 -12.16
C GLN A 177 -36.80 -2.46 -12.65
N GLN A 178 -37.78 -2.62 -11.75
CA GLN A 178 -39.19 -2.72 -12.11
C GLN A 178 -39.77 -1.31 -12.21
N GLU A 179 -40.56 -1.03 -13.24
CA GLU A 179 -41.29 0.24 -13.33
C GLU A 179 -42.42 0.28 -12.29
N PRO A 180 -42.65 1.41 -11.60
CA PRO A 180 -42.01 2.72 -11.76
C PRO A 180 -40.75 2.91 -10.89
N VAL A 181 -39.82 3.72 -11.37
CA VAL A 181 -38.57 4.06 -10.66
C VAL A 181 -38.89 4.84 -9.39
N THR A 182 -38.56 4.26 -8.24
CA THR A 182 -38.70 4.91 -6.94
C THR A 182 -37.78 6.13 -6.82
N ASP A 183 -38.18 7.14 -6.05
CA ASP A 183 -37.39 8.36 -5.86
C ASP A 183 -36.04 8.07 -5.16
N ASP A 184 -35.99 7.02 -4.34
CA ASP A 184 -34.74 6.53 -3.74
C ASP A 184 -33.72 6.11 -4.80
N ILE A 185 -34.13 5.39 -5.85
CA ILE A 185 -33.22 4.96 -6.92
C ILE A 185 -32.64 6.17 -7.65
N LYS A 186 -33.43 7.24 -7.85
CA LYS A 186 -32.92 8.48 -8.47
C LYS A 186 -31.87 9.17 -7.59
N ILE A 187 -32.09 9.21 -6.28
CA ILE A 187 -31.15 9.78 -5.31
C ILE A 187 -29.84 8.97 -5.33
N TRP A 188 -29.93 7.64 -5.29
CA TRP A 188 -28.77 6.74 -5.35
C TRP A 188 -27.97 6.89 -6.65
N LYS A 189 -28.63 6.94 -7.81
CA LYS A 189 -27.96 7.19 -9.10
C LYS A 189 -27.22 8.54 -9.11
N SER A 190 -27.87 9.58 -8.58
CA SER A 190 -27.25 10.91 -8.47
C SER A 190 -26.01 10.92 -7.58
N GLU A 191 -26.05 10.21 -6.45
CA GLU A 191 -24.91 10.15 -5.52
C GLU A 191 -23.74 9.36 -6.11
N ILE A 192 -24.00 8.23 -6.77
CA ILE A 192 -22.97 7.45 -7.49
C ILE A 192 -22.27 8.32 -8.54
N GLU A 193 -23.01 9.09 -9.33
CA GLU A 193 -22.42 9.99 -10.33
C GLU A 193 -21.60 11.13 -9.70
N LYS A 194 -22.02 11.67 -8.55
CA LYS A 194 -21.21 12.64 -7.81
C LYS A 194 -19.88 12.04 -7.35
N GLN A 195 -19.88 10.82 -6.82
CA GLN A 195 -18.66 10.15 -6.36
C GLN A 195 -17.73 9.84 -7.54
N LYS A 196 -18.26 9.35 -8.66
CA LYS A 196 -17.50 9.17 -9.91
C LYS A 196 -16.83 10.47 -10.36
N ASN A 197 -17.55 11.59 -10.36
CA ASN A 197 -16.99 12.89 -10.74
C ASN A 197 -15.90 13.38 -9.77
N LYS A 198 -16.05 13.12 -8.46
CA LYS A 198 -14.99 13.42 -7.47
C LYS A 198 -13.72 12.62 -7.76
N ILE A 199 -13.86 11.32 -8.04
CA ILE A 199 -12.74 10.44 -8.39
C ILE A 199 -12.04 10.97 -9.65
N LEU A 200 -12.77 11.25 -10.73
CA LEU A 200 -12.18 11.74 -11.98
C LEU A 200 -11.48 13.10 -11.80
N LYS A 201 -12.03 14.00 -10.98
CA LYS A 201 -11.39 15.28 -10.65
C LYS A 201 -10.08 15.06 -9.88
N HIS A 202 -10.06 14.12 -8.94
CA HIS A 202 -8.86 13.80 -8.16
C HIS A 202 -7.78 13.17 -9.06
N VAL A 203 -8.16 12.19 -9.87
CA VAL A 203 -7.29 11.51 -10.84
C VAL A 203 -6.68 12.50 -11.85
N LYS A 204 -7.47 13.45 -12.35
CA LYS A 204 -6.97 14.49 -13.26
C LYS A 204 -5.86 15.35 -12.63
N ASN A 205 -5.92 15.58 -11.32
CA ASN A 205 -4.86 16.34 -10.62
C ASN A 205 -3.57 15.54 -10.44
N ILE A 206 -3.61 14.20 -10.57
CA ILE A 206 -2.45 13.32 -10.40
C ILE A 206 -1.58 13.32 -11.66
N ASP A 207 -2.16 12.95 -12.81
CA ASP A 207 -1.40 12.82 -14.07
C ASP A 207 -2.23 13.24 -15.31
N GLY A 208 -3.17 14.17 -15.13
CA GLY A 208 -3.89 14.83 -16.23
C GLY A 208 -4.95 13.95 -16.91
N ASP A 209 -5.20 14.22 -18.19
CA ASP A 209 -6.26 13.57 -18.97
C ASP A 209 -5.94 12.11 -19.31
N ASP A 210 -4.66 11.74 -19.37
CA ASP A 210 -4.22 10.35 -19.57
C ASP A 210 -4.64 9.47 -18.38
N ALA A 211 -4.52 10.00 -17.16
CA ALA A 211 -4.96 9.34 -15.94
C ALA A 211 -6.49 9.11 -15.92
N VAL A 212 -7.26 10.12 -16.34
CA VAL A 212 -8.72 10.04 -16.47
C VAL A 212 -9.11 8.96 -17.49
N THR A 213 -8.39 8.91 -18.61
CA THR A 213 -8.61 7.92 -19.67
C THR A 213 -8.29 6.51 -19.18
N PHE A 214 -7.20 6.33 -18.45
CA PHE A 214 -6.85 5.05 -17.81
C PHE A 214 -7.97 4.58 -16.87
N VAL A 215 -8.41 5.43 -15.93
CA VAL A 215 -9.44 5.08 -14.95
C VAL A 215 -10.78 4.72 -15.60
N LYS A 216 -11.20 5.45 -16.64
CA LYS A 216 -12.45 5.17 -17.34
C LYS A 216 -12.45 3.86 -18.12
N ASN A 217 -11.29 3.51 -18.69
CA ASN A 217 -11.13 2.34 -19.55
C ASN A 217 -10.57 1.13 -18.80
N TYR A 218 -10.22 1.30 -17.53
CA TYR A 218 -9.72 0.22 -16.70
C TYR A 218 -10.80 -0.85 -16.57
N GLN A 219 -10.43 -2.05 -16.98
CA GLN A 219 -11.17 -3.25 -16.64
C GLN A 219 -10.29 -3.99 -15.65
N PRO A 220 -10.77 -4.26 -14.43
CA PRO A 220 -10.06 -5.16 -13.55
C PRO A 220 -9.86 -6.47 -14.31
N PRO A 221 -8.67 -7.08 -14.24
CA PRO A 221 -8.48 -8.40 -14.83
C PRO A 221 -9.61 -9.28 -14.31
N LYS A 222 -10.36 -9.92 -15.23
CA LYS A 222 -11.31 -10.97 -14.85
C LYS A 222 -10.48 -12.02 -14.14
N LEU A 223 -10.53 -12.01 -12.82
CA LEU A 223 -9.77 -12.92 -12.01
C LEU A 223 -10.27 -14.33 -12.35
N ILE A 224 -9.50 -15.06 -13.15
CA ILE A 224 -9.30 -16.47 -12.83
C ILE A 224 -8.44 -16.39 -11.57
N ILE A 225 -9.11 -16.40 -10.43
CA ILE A 225 -8.46 -16.28 -9.13
C ILE A 225 -7.52 -17.48 -9.01
N ASP A 226 -6.21 -17.23 -9.09
CA ASP A 226 -5.24 -18.15 -8.51
C ASP A 226 -5.31 -17.89 -7.00
N ASP A 227 -5.80 -18.89 -6.26
CA ASP A 227 -6.11 -18.83 -4.83
C ASP A 227 -4.95 -18.24 -3.99
N LYS A 228 -3.70 -18.39 -4.46
CA LYS A 228 -2.51 -17.89 -3.79
C LYS A 228 -2.37 -16.36 -3.75
N VAL A 229 -2.82 -15.64 -4.78
CA VAL A 229 -2.73 -14.17 -4.84
C VAL A 229 -3.82 -13.54 -3.97
N TYR A 230 -5.00 -14.15 -3.94
CA TYR A 230 -6.07 -13.78 -3.02
C TYR A 230 -5.62 -13.98 -1.57
N GLU A 231 -5.06 -15.15 -1.25
CA GLU A 231 -4.52 -15.43 0.08
C GLU A 231 -3.42 -14.43 0.49
N GLN A 232 -2.54 -13.99 -0.43
CA GLN A 232 -1.45 -13.09 -0.08
C GLN A 232 -1.89 -11.64 0.16
N ILE A 233 -2.85 -11.15 -0.64
CA ILE A 233 -3.46 -9.82 -0.45
C ILE A 233 -4.33 -9.82 0.81
N GLU A 234 -5.12 -10.87 1.01
CA GLU A 234 -5.93 -11.09 2.19
C GLU A 234 -5.06 -11.19 3.45
N ARG A 235 -3.96 -11.94 3.42
CA ARG A 235 -2.99 -12.02 4.53
C ARG A 235 -2.35 -10.67 4.83
N THR A 236 -2.00 -9.89 3.81
CA THR A 236 -1.37 -8.57 4.01
C THR A 236 -2.35 -7.56 4.59
N MET A 237 -3.60 -7.54 4.12
CA MET A 237 -4.65 -6.68 4.68
C MET A 237 -5.09 -7.12 6.07
N LYS A 238 -5.26 -8.43 6.30
CA LYS A 238 -5.53 -9.00 7.63
C LYS A 238 -4.39 -8.64 8.59
N LYS A 239 -3.12 -8.74 8.17
CA LYS A 239 -1.96 -8.35 8.99
C LYS A 239 -1.98 -6.87 9.36
N VAL A 240 -2.16 -5.95 8.41
CA VAL A 240 -2.25 -4.51 8.69
C VAL A 240 -3.42 -4.18 9.62
N TYR A 241 -4.54 -4.88 9.47
CA TYR A 241 -5.70 -4.72 10.36
C TYR A 241 -5.40 -5.15 11.80
N TRP A 242 -4.76 -6.31 12.00
CA TRP A 242 -4.39 -6.81 13.32
C TRP A 242 -3.23 -6.04 13.95
N ASP A 243 -2.27 -5.56 13.15
CA ASP A 243 -1.18 -4.68 13.60
C ASP A 243 -1.76 -3.35 14.13
N LYS A 244 -2.78 -2.80 13.45
CA LYS A 244 -3.50 -1.62 13.94
C LYS A 244 -4.26 -1.89 15.24
N LEU A 245 -4.96 -3.02 15.34
CA LEU A 245 -5.66 -3.40 16.57
C LEU A 245 -4.68 -3.52 17.76
N LYS A 246 -3.50 -4.07 17.51
CA LYS A 246 -2.42 -4.14 18.50
C LYS A 246 -1.98 -2.75 18.95
N GLU A 247 -1.72 -1.85 18.01
CA GLU A 247 -1.34 -0.45 18.30
C GLU A 247 -2.43 0.28 19.10
N ASP A 248 -3.70 0.10 18.75
CA ASP A 248 -4.83 0.72 19.45
C ASP A 248 -4.88 0.23 20.92
N ILE A 249 -4.72 -1.08 21.16
CA ILE A 249 -4.72 -1.66 22.52
C ILE A 249 -3.51 -1.20 23.34
N GLU A 250 -2.31 -1.10 22.75
CA GLU A 250 -1.11 -0.55 23.43
C GLU A 250 -1.30 0.91 23.87
N ASN A 251 -2.16 1.65 23.17
CA ASN A 251 -2.53 3.03 23.47
C ASN A 251 -3.77 3.16 24.39
N ASP A 252 -4.18 2.08 25.07
CA ASP A 252 -5.40 2.03 25.91
C ASP A 252 -6.71 2.29 25.13
N ASP A 253 -6.72 2.18 23.80
CA ASP A 253 -7.91 2.30 22.96
C ASP A 253 -8.50 0.92 22.65
N PHE A 254 -9.60 0.60 23.34
CA PHE A 254 -10.34 -0.65 23.17
C PHE A 254 -11.59 -0.50 22.30
N SER A 255 -11.75 0.62 21.59
CA SER A 255 -12.94 0.92 20.79
C SER A 255 -13.24 -0.13 19.73
N MET A 256 -12.22 -0.80 19.18
CA MET A 256 -12.36 -1.87 18.19
C MET A 256 -12.84 -3.21 18.75
N ILE A 257 -12.71 -3.46 20.05
CA ILE A 257 -13.07 -4.76 20.65
C ILE A 257 -14.58 -5.02 20.61
N THR A 258 -15.39 -3.99 20.88
CA THR A 258 -16.86 -4.12 20.88
C THR A 258 -17.42 -4.45 19.49
N PRO A 259 -17.01 -3.77 18.41
CA PRO A 259 -17.34 -4.18 17.04
C PRO A 259 -16.91 -5.62 16.72
N LEU A 260 -15.67 -6.02 17.06
CA LEU A 260 -15.17 -7.37 16.78
C LEU A 260 -16.00 -8.47 17.47
N LEU A 261 -16.39 -8.27 18.73
CA LEU A 261 -17.28 -9.20 19.43
C LEU A 261 -18.68 -9.26 18.80
N THR A 262 -19.18 -8.11 18.33
CA THR A 262 -20.47 -8.04 17.63
C THR A 262 -20.43 -8.81 16.31
N ASP A 263 -19.32 -8.71 15.58
CA ASP A 263 -19.10 -9.43 14.33
C ASP A 263 -18.99 -10.94 14.57
N VAL A 264 -18.25 -11.37 15.59
CA VAL A 264 -18.18 -12.79 15.99
C VAL A 264 -19.57 -13.34 16.34
N ARG A 265 -20.35 -12.62 17.16
CA ARG A 265 -21.74 -13.01 17.48
C ARG A 265 -22.60 -13.11 16.23
N THR A 266 -22.50 -12.14 15.34
CA THR A 266 -23.27 -12.10 14.09
C THR A 266 -22.94 -13.30 13.20
N MET A 267 -21.66 -13.64 13.08
CA MET A 267 -21.22 -14.81 12.31
C MET A 267 -21.69 -16.11 12.94
N ILE A 268 -21.57 -16.27 14.26
CA ILE A 268 -22.12 -17.43 14.98
C ILE A 268 -23.61 -17.56 14.69
N PHE A 269 -24.37 -16.46 14.80
CA PHE A 269 -25.81 -16.46 14.54
C PHE A 269 -26.16 -16.82 13.09
N GLN A 270 -25.36 -16.38 12.11
CA GLN A 270 -25.52 -16.80 10.71
C GLN A 270 -25.35 -18.31 10.51
N LEU A 271 -24.55 -18.98 11.34
CA LEU A 271 -24.37 -20.45 11.32
C LEU A 271 -25.54 -21.19 11.99
N ILE A 272 -26.32 -20.52 12.85
CA ILE A 272 -27.50 -21.06 13.52
C ILE A 272 -28.79 -20.29 13.19
N PRO A 273 -29.22 -20.22 11.91
CA PRO A 273 -30.39 -19.45 11.49
C PRO A 273 -31.70 -19.97 12.11
N ASN A 274 -31.80 -21.28 12.36
CA ASN A 274 -33.04 -21.95 12.77
C ASN A 274 -33.02 -22.50 14.21
N ARG A 275 -32.10 -22.02 15.06
CA ARG A 275 -31.94 -22.46 16.47
C ARG A 275 -32.03 -21.26 17.43
N PRO A 276 -33.25 -20.75 17.69
CA PRO A 276 -33.44 -19.62 18.62
C PRO A 276 -33.01 -19.97 20.05
N ASP A 277 -33.14 -21.25 20.43
CA ASP A 277 -32.66 -21.80 21.71
C ASP A 277 -31.17 -21.55 21.94
N LEU A 278 -30.33 -21.79 20.93
CA LEU A 278 -28.87 -21.58 21.04
C LEU A 278 -28.49 -20.09 21.02
N ARG A 279 -29.30 -19.24 20.40
CA ARG A 279 -29.10 -17.78 20.40
C ARG A 279 -29.41 -17.18 21.76
N GLU A 280 -30.52 -17.60 22.37
CA GLU A 280 -30.88 -17.20 23.74
C GLU A 280 -29.84 -17.70 24.75
N GLU A 281 -29.36 -18.95 24.60
CA GLU A 281 -28.27 -19.47 25.43
C GLU A 281 -26.99 -18.63 25.29
N PHE A 282 -26.62 -18.26 24.06
CA PHE A 282 -25.45 -17.42 23.79
C PHE A 282 -25.58 -16.04 24.45
N ASP A 283 -26.71 -15.37 24.24
CA ASP A 283 -26.96 -14.03 24.81
C ASP A 283 -27.05 -14.07 26.34
N SER A 284 -27.44 -15.20 26.94
CA SER A 284 -27.42 -15.39 28.39
C SER A 284 -26.01 -15.56 28.98
N LYS A 285 -25.08 -16.11 28.20
CA LYS A 285 -23.69 -16.38 28.62
C LYS A 285 -22.75 -15.22 28.29
N ILE A 286 -23.03 -14.46 27.25
CA ILE A 286 -22.24 -13.31 26.81
C ILE A 286 -23.15 -12.08 26.64
N ASP A 287 -23.19 -11.25 27.68
CA ASP A 287 -23.84 -9.94 27.61
C ASP A 287 -22.88 -8.91 26.99
N LEU A 288 -23.04 -8.65 25.69
CA LEU A 288 -22.21 -7.69 24.97
C LEU A 288 -22.36 -6.25 25.48
N GLU A 289 -23.51 -5.88 26.05
CA GLU A 289 -23.70 -4.54 26.59
C GLU A 289 -22.95 -4.38 27.92
N LEU A 290 -22.95 -5.43 28.75
CA LEU A 290 -22.11 -5.48 29.96
C LEU A 290 -20.62 -5.42 29.60
N VAL A 291 -20.17 -6.20 28.60
CA VAL A 291 -18.77 -6.18 28.13
C VAL A 291 -18.38 -4.78 27.65
N LYS A 292 -19.22 -4.13 26.86
CA LYS A 292 -19.01 -2.74 26.40
C LYS A 292 -18.91 -1.76 27.57
N GLN A 293 -19.76 -1.89 28.58
CA GLN A 293 -19.71 -1.07 29.79
C GLN A 293 -18.41 -1.31 30.58
N MET A 294 -17.96 -2.55 30.71
CA MET A 294 -16.71 -2.91 31.40
C MET A 294 -15.48 -2.35 30.68
N ILE A 295 -15.47 -2.37 29.34
CA ILE A 295 -14.41 -1.74 28.54
C ILE A 295 -14.41 -0.22 28.75
N THR A 296 -15.58 0.42 28.64
CA THR A 296 -15.73 1.87 28.74
C THR A 296 -15.27 2.41 30.10
N HIS A 297 -15.49 1.65 31.18
CA HIS A 297 -15.12 2.05 32.54
C HIS A 297 -13.79 1.43 33.02
N LYS A 298 -13.00 0.82 32.12
CA LYS A 298 -11.72 0.12 32.45
C LYS A 298 -11.86 -0.89 33.61
N ALA A 299 -13.00 -1.57 33.68
CA ALA A 299 -13.36 -2.49 34.77
C ALA A 299 -13.16 -3.97 34.39
N MET A 300 -12.44 -4.24 33.30
CA MET A 300 -12.24 -5.58 32.77
C MET A 300 -10.99 -6.23 33.35
N ASP A 301 -11.14 -7.40 33.96
CA ASP A 301 -10.01 -8.17 34.49
C ASP A 301 -9.60 -9.32 33.54
N VAL A 302 -8.38 -9.83 33.71
CA VAL A 302 -7.82 -10.94 32.91
C VAL A 302 -8.74 -12.16 32.92
N LYS A 303 -9.36 -12.45 34.07
CA LYS A 303 -10.23 -13.62 34.24
C LYS A 303 -11.50 -13.53 33.40
N THR A 304 -12.09 -12.35 33.33
CA THR A 304 -13.30 -12.06 32.54
C THR A 304 -13.00 -12.13 31.05
N VAL A 305 -11.87 -11.54 30.60
CA VAL A 305 -11.44 -11.64 29.19
C VAL A 305 -11.24 -13.10 28.79
N TYR A 306 -10.55 -13.86 29.64
CA TYR A 306 -10.31 -15.28 29.41
C TYR A 306 -11.61 -16.10 29.38
N SER A 307 -12.55 -15.85 30.30
CA SER A 307 -13.83 -16.57 30.31
C SER A 307 -14.68 -16.29 29.07
N ILE A 308 -14.68 -15.04 28.57
CA ILE A 308 -15.37 -14.68 27.33
C ILE A 308 -14.73 -15.41 26.15
N ALA A 309 -13.39 -15.39 26.05
CA ALA A 309 -12.66 -16.06 24.98
C ALA A 309 -12.95 -17.57 24.95
N LEU A 310 -12.89 -18.24 26.10
CA LEU A 310 -13.22 -19.67 26.20
C LEU A 310 -14.68 -19.96 25.82
N THR A 311 -15.62 -19.13 26.27
CA THR A 311 -17.04 -19.32 25.94
C THR A 311 -17.25 -19.27 24.42
N LEU A 312 -16.62 -18.31 23.74
CA LEU A 312 -16.66 -18.20 22.27
C LEU A 312 -16.04 -19.42 21.58
N ILE A 313 -14.92 -19.93 22.09
CA ILE A 313 -14.26 -21.14 21.58
C ILE A 313 -15.16 -22.38 21.76
N GLU A 314 -15.86 -22.51 22.87
CA GLU A 314 -16.78 -23.63 23.07
C GLU A 314 -17.93 -23.59 22.06
N TYR A 315 -18.52 -22.41 21.80
CA TYR A 315 -19.49 -22.27 20.71
C TYR A 315 -18.89 -22.66 19.35
N LEU A 316 -17.65 -22.28 19.06
CA LEU A 316 -16.97 -22.69 17.83
C LEU A 316 -16.89 -24.22 17.71
N LYS A 317 -16.48 -24.91 18.78
CA LYS A 317 -16.37 -26.38 18.82
C LYS A 317 -17.72 -27.05 18.62
N THR A 318 -18.82 -26.45 19.10
CA THR A 318 -20.16 -27.01 18.85
C THR A 318 -20.63 -26.87 17.40
N LEU A 319 -20.08 -25.91 16.64
CA LEU A 319 -20.53 -25.58 15.29
C LEU A 319 -19.67 -26.17 14.17
N GLN A 320 -18.42 -26.56 14.48
CA GLN A 320 -17.49 -27.10 13.50
C GLN A 320 -17.75 -28.58 13.18
N ALA A 321 -17.16 -29.05 12.08
CA ALA A 321 -17.15 -30.47 11.76
C ALA A 321 -16.14 -31.24 12.64
N PRO A 322 -16.39 -32.52 12.98
CA PRO A 322 -15.49 -33.29 13.85
C PRO A 322 -14.04 -33.42 13.34
N ILE A 323 -13.82 -33.28 12.03
CA ILE A 323 -12.48 -33.30 11.43
C ILE A 323 -11.60 -32.12 11.89
N ASP A 324 -12.21 -31.02 12.35
CA ASP A 324 -11.53 -29.80 12.78
C ASP A 324 -11.31 -29.73 14.31
N ASP A 325 -11.87 -30.67 15.08
CA ASP A 325 -11.79 -30.68 16.55
C ASP A 325 -10.37 -30.61 17.08
N ARG A 326 -9.45 -31.37 16.46
CA ARG A 326 -8.05 -31.40 16.86
C ARG A 326 -7.35 -30.05 16.64
N ASP A 327 -7.52 -29.45 15.47
CA ASP A 327 -6.90 -28.16 15.13
C ASP A 327 -7.41 -27.04 16.04
N THR A 328 -8.73 -27.01 16.29
CA THR A 328 -9.34 -26.03 17.18
C THR A 328 -8.91 -26.22 18.64
N GLN A 329 -8.69 -27.47 19.09
CA GLN A 329 -8.15 -27.73 20.42
C GLN A 329 -6.69 -27.27 20.55
N GLU A 330 -5.84 -27.58 19.57
CA GLU A 330 -4.43 -27.13 19.56
C GLU A 330 -4.33 -25.58 19.58
N TRP A 331 -5.21 -24.89 18.85
CA TRP A 331 -5.31 -23.43 18.92
C TRP A 331 -5.83 -22.93 20.29
N CYS A 332 -6.87 -23.55 20.85
CA CYS A 332 -7.40 -23.23 22.18
C CYS A 332 -6.31 -23.33 23.26
N ASP A 333 -5.48 -24.37 23.20
CA ASP A 333 -4.36 -24.57 24.12
C ASP A 333 -3.29 -23.47 23.94
N SER A 334 -3.01 -23.07 22.69
CA SER A 334 -2.08 -21.97 22.41
C SER A 334 -2.57 -20.64 22.99
N ILE A 335 -3.85 -20.28 22.79
CA ILE A 335 -4.45 -19.06 23.34
C ILE A 335 -4.43 -19.11 24.87
N THR A 336 -4.78 -20.26 25.44
CA THR A 336 -4.74 -20.47 26.89
C THR A 336 -3.35 -20.22 27.46
N ASN A 337 -2.30 -20.77 26.83
CA ASN A 337 -0.91 -20.55 27.26
C ASN A 337 -0.50 -19.07 27.20
N LEU A 338 -1.00 -18.31 26.21
CA LEU A 338 -0.72 -16.87 26.11
C LEU A 338 -1.30 -16.08 27.30
N PHE A 339 -2.47 -16.47 27.82
CA PHE A 339 -3.06 -15.83 29.01
C PHE A 339 -2.33 -16.14 30.33
N TYR A 340 -1.59 -17.25 30.41
CA TYR A 340 -0.84 -17.67 31.60
C TYR A 340 0.65 -17.31 31.57
N THR A 341 1.13 -16.69 30.49
CA THR A 341 2.54 -16.30 30.36
C THR A 341 2.76 -14.90 30.98
N GLU A 342 3.64 -14.79 31.97
CA GLU A 342 3.83 -13.59 32.83
C GLU A 342 4.28 -12.30 32.11
N ASN A 343 4.54 -12.31 30.80
CA ASN A 343 5.10 -11.18 30.04
C ASN A 343 4.36 -10.85 28.73
N ILE A 344 3.12 -11.33 28.53
CA ILE A 344 2.37 -11.09 27.29
C ILE A 344 1.22 -10.10 27.54
N SER A 345 1.14 -9.06 26.71
CA SER A 345 0.13 -8.01 26.77
C SER A 345 -1.18 -8.44 26.10
N TYR A 346 -2.31 -7.85 26.50
CA TYR A 346 -3.58 -7.98 25.75
C TYR A 346 -3.45 -7.57 24.28
N ALA A 347 -2.52 -6.66 23.98
CA ALA A 347 -2.22 -6.22 22.63
C ALA A 347 -1.65 -7.35 21.74
N ASP A 348 -1.07 -8.40 22.33
CA ASP A 348 -0.62 -9.58 21.62
C ASP A 348 -1.68 -10.68 21.61
N ILE A 349 -2.45 -10.81 22.69
CA ILE A 349 -3.43 -11.90 22.89
C ILE A 349 -4.69 -11.67 22.06
N LEU A 350 -5.27 -10.47 22.10
CA LEU A 350 -6.57 -10.20 21.49
C LEU A 350 -6.54 -10.26 19.95
N PRO A 351 -5.52 -9.72 19.24
CA PRO A 351 -5.44 -9.89 17.80
C PRO A 351 -5.26 -11.36 17.37
N ALA A 352 -4.43 -12.12 18.10
CA ALA A 352 -4.25 -13.55 17.84
C ALA A 352 -5.54 -14.35 18.06
N PHE A 353 -6.30 -14.01 19.11
CA PHE A 353 -7.60 -14.60 19.39
C PHE A 353 -8.62 -14.27 18.29
N PHE A 354 -8.88 -12.99 18.01
CA PHE A 354 -9.88 -12.60 17.02
C PHE A 354 -9.54 -13.12 15.63
N SER A 355 -8.28 -13.01 15.20
CA SER A 355 -7.84 -13.55 13.91
C SER A 355 -8.10 -15.06 13.80
N GLY A 356 -7.73 -15.83 14.83
CA GLY A 356 -7.96 -17.28 14.86
C GLY A 356 -9.44 -17.65 14.90
N MET A 357 -10.26 -16.83 15.56
CA MET A 357 -11.70 -16.99 15.67
C MET A 357 -12.41 -16.75 14.33
N PHE A 358 -12.12 -15.63 13.66
CA PHE A 358 -12.69 -15.30 12.34
C PHE A 358 -12.31 -16.34 11.28
N GLN A 359 -11.04 -16.74 11.23
CA GLN A 359 -10.57 -17.75 10.29
C GLN A 359 -11.36 -19.07 10.39
N ARG A 360 -11.66 -19.51 11.62
CA ARG A 360 -12.39 -20.76 11.84
C ARG A 360 -13.88 -20.62 11.53
N LEU A 361 -14.51 -19.49 11.88
CA LEU A 361 -15.90 -19.23 11.49
C LEU A 361 -16.07 -19.13 9.97
N GLU A 362 -15.12 -18.49 9.27
CA GLU A 362 -15.08 -18.45 7.80
C GLU A 362 -14.95 -19.87 7.22
N LYS A 363 -14.08 -20.71 7.80
CA LYS A 363 -13.91 -22.10 7.39
C LYS A 363 -15.21 -22.90 7.53
N ILE A 364 -15.91 -22.79 8.67
CA ILE A 364 -17.20 -23.47 8.89
C ILE A 364 -18.23 -22.99 7.85
N LYS A 365 -18.31 -21.67 7.62
CA LYS A 365 -19.21 -21.09 6.63
C LYS A 365 -18.92 -21.62 5.21
N GLN A 366 -17.65 -21.74 4.84
CA GLN A 366 -17.24 -22.30 3.55
C GLN A 366 -17.59 -23.79 3.44
N GLN A 367 -17.32 -24.58 4.48
CA GLN A 367 -17.70 -26.00 4.52
C GLN A 367 -19.21 -26.21 4.39
N LEU A 368 -20.02 -25.38 5.05
CA LEU A 368 -21.48 -25.40 4.90
C LEU A 368 -21.89 -25.02 3.47
N HIS A 369 -21.29 -23.98 2.90
CA HIS A 369 -21.56 -23.59 1.51
C HIS A 369 -21.24 -24.73 0.54
N ASP A 370 -20.08 -25.36 0.67
CA ASP A 370 -19.65 -26.47 -0.19
C ASP A 370 -20.51 -27.72 -0.01
N PHE A 371 -21.04 -27.94 1.20
CA PHE A 371 -21.99 -29.02 1.49
C PHE A 371 -23.36 -28.79 0.81
N TYR A 372 -23.89 -27.56 0.84
CA TYR A 372 -25.18 -27.25 0.24
C TYR A 372 -25.13 -26.97 -1.26
N ASN A 373 -23.97 -26.57 -1.80
CA ASN A 373 -23.73 -26.29 -3.20
C ASN A 373 -22.56 -27.15 -3.74
N PRO A 374 -22.71 -28.49 -3.79
CA PRO A 374 -21.67 -29.35 -4.34
C PRO A 374 -21.42 -28.94 -5.79
N LYS A 375 -20.16 -28.61 -6.13
CA LYS A 375 -19.76 -28.38 -7.52
C LYS A 375 -20.05 -29.67 -8.30
N ASP A 376 -20.84 -29.58 -9.38
CA ASP A 376 -21.13 -30.70 -10.28
C ASP A 376 -19.84 -31.21 -10.94
N GLU A 377 -19.11 -32.10 -10.26
CA GLU A 377 -17.91 -32.79 -10.79
C GLU A 377 -18.26 -34.07 -11.59
N ASN A 378 -19.46 -34.17 -12.17
CA ASN A 378 -19.89 -35.37 -12.92
C ASN A 378 -20.42 -35.09 -14.33
N ILE A 379 -19.67 -34.37 -15.18
CA ILE A 379 -19.91 -34.36 -16.64
C ILE A 379 -18.73 -34.93 -17.47
N SER A 380 -17.58 -35.27 -16.88
CA SER A 380 -16.41 -35.77 -17.65
C SER A 380 -16.16 -37.29 -17.63
N LYS A 381 -17.11 -38.14 -17.22
CA LYS A 381 -16.92 -39.61 -17.25
C LYS A 381 -17.87 -40.47 -18.09
N ASN A 382 -18.75 -39.90 -18.93
CA ASN A 382 -19.60 -40.69 -19.83
C ASN A 382 -19.38 -40.40 -21.33
N LYS A 383 -18.12 -40.32 -21.77
CA LYS A 383 -17.76 -40.35 -23.20
C LYS A 383 -16.58 -41.28 -23.50
N ILE A 384 -16.47 -42.42 -22.83
CA ILE A 384 -15.65 -43.56 -23.31
C ILE A 384 -16.33 -44.87 -22.90
N THR A 385 -17.43 -45.22 -23.56
CA THR A 385 -17.81 -46.60 -23.94
C THR A 385 -19.22 -46.60 -24.54
N LYS A 386 -19.29 -46.44 -25.86
CA LYS A 386 -20.11 -47.26 -26.76
C LYS A 386 -19.72 -46.98 -28.19
#